data_AF-A0A937NUF1-F1
#
_entry.id   AF-A0A937NUF1-F1
#
_cell.length_a   1.000
_cell.length_b   1.000
_cell.length_c   1.000
_cell.angle_alpha   90.00
_cell.angle_beta   90.00
_cell.angle_gamma   90.00
#
_symmetry.space_group_name_H-M   'P 1'
#
loop_
_entity.id
_entity.type
_entity.pdbx_description
1 polymer ?
#
loop_
_entity_poly.entity_id
_entity_poly.type
_entity_poly.pdbx_seq_one_letter_code
_entity_poly.pdbx_strand_id
1 'polypeptide(L)'
;MAVKIRLTRTGARNAAAFRVVAADSRSPRDGRFLEILGWYDPKLDDANCDLKLDRIEYWKSQGAEVSDTVKSLVKQKKAGREAVVEAPVAEEAAVEAPVAEAVVEEAAPEQAEQAEETEEAEAAPEAADEEEAKADA
;
A
#
# COMPACT_ATOMS: atom_id res chain seq x y z
N MET A 1 21.49 -16.51 14.20
CA MET A 1 21.11 -15.39 13.32
C MET A 1 19.61 -15.47 13.22
N ALA A 2 18.90 -14.45 13.68
CA ALA A 2 17.44 -14.45 13.65
C ALA A 2 17.00 -13.00 13.49
N VAL A 3 16.21 -12.73 12.46
CA VAL A 3 15.62 -11.41 12.24
C VAL A 3 14.46 -11.24 13.21
N LYS A 4 14.42 -10.10 13.90
CA LYS A 4 13.33 -9.74 14.79
C LYS A 4 12.70 -8.44 14.32
N ILE A 5 11.37 -8.44 14.23
CA ILE A 5 10.59 -7.22 14.04
C ILE A 5 10.35 -6.63 15.43
N ARG A 6 10.94 -5.46 15.67
CA ARG A 6 10.96 -4.81 16.99
C ARG A 6 10.71 -3.31 16.89
N LEU A 7 10.41 -2.70 18.04
CA LEU A 7 10.27 -1.26 18.19
C LEU A 7 11.63 -0.64 18.53
N THR A 8 12.00 0.41 17.78
CA THR A 8 13.17 1.25 18.07
C THR A 8 12.71 2.62 18.50
N ARG A 9 13.35 3.23 19.50
CA ARG A 9 12.92 4.53 20.01
C ARG A 9 13.61 5.65 19.22
N THR A 10 12.84 6.60 18.72
CA THR A 10 13.35 7.73 17.90
C THR A 10 12.96 9.10 18.44
N GLY A 11 12.07 9.16 19.44
CA GLY A 11 11.59 10.43 20.01
C GLY A 11 12.49 11.06 21.10
N ALA A 12 12.23 12.33 21.40
CA ALA A 12 12.96 13.13 22.38
C ALA A 12 12.68 12.72 23.85
N ARG A 13 13.33 13.40 24.81
CA ARG A 13 13.01 13.24 26.23
C ARG A 13 11.53 13.59 26.46
N ASN A 14 10.80 12.71 27.13
CA ASN A 14 9.35 12.82 27.39
C ASN A 14 8.45 12.82 26.13
N ALA A 15 8.99 12.61 24.93
CA ALA A 15 8.23 12.39 23.71
C ALA A 15 8.63 11.04 23.13
N ALA A 16 7.92 9.97 23.49
CA ALA A 16 8.21 8.63 23.01
C ALA A 16 7.58 8.44 21.63
N ALA A 17 8.41 8.30 20.61
CA ALA A 17 8.01 7.86 19.28
C ALA A 17 8.81 6.62 18.92
N PHE A 18 8.17 5.67 18.25
CA PHE A 18 8.75 4.38 17.90
C PHE A 18 8.67 4.12 16.40
N ARG A 19 9.70 3.44 15.89
CA ARG A 19 9.67 2.86 14.54
C ARG A 19 9.55 1.35 14.65
N VAL A 20 8.76 0.74 13.78
CA VAL A 20 8.70 -0.71 13.62
C VAL A 20 9.75 -1.10 12.60
N VAL A 21 10.71 -1.92 13.02
CA VAL A 21 11.93 -2.17 12.25
C VAL A 21 12.27 -3.66 12.24
N ALA A 22 12.65 -4.18 11.08
CA ALA A 22 13.26 -5.50 10.95
C ALA A 22 14.78 -5.36 11.15
N ALA A 23 15.33 -6.05 12.15
CA ALA A 23 16.76 -6.05 12.45
C ALA A 23 17.22 -7.44 12.93
N ASP A 24 18.51 -7.74 12.81
CA ASP A 24 19.06 -8.94 13.44
C ASP A 24 18.97 -8.83 14.98
N SER A 25 18.64 -9.93 15.64
CA SER A 25 18.44 -9.99 17.09
C SER A 25 19.64 -9.53 17.92
N ARG A 26 20.87 -9.67 17.39
CA ARG A 26 22.11 -9.26 18.06
C ARG A 26 22.40 -7.76 17.93
N SER A 27 21.71 -7.07 17.02
CA SER A 27 21.93 -5.64 16.79
C SER A 27 21.40 -4.83 17.98
N PRO A 28 22.07 -3.75 18.41
CA PRO A 28 21.58 -2.91 19.51
C PRO A 28 20.23 -2.27 19.14
N ARG A 29 19.39 -1.95 20.14
CA ARG A 29 17.98 -1.54 19.93
C ARG A 29 17.83 -0.46 18.86
N ASP A 30 18.59 0.61 18.99
CA ASP A 30 18.50 1.79 18.13
C ASP A 30 19.64 1.85 17.09
N GLY A 31 20.22 0.69 16.73
CA GLY A 31 21.35 0.59 15.80
C GLY A 31 20.98 0.22 14.37
N ARG A 32 21.86 -0.54 13.71
CA ARG A 32 21.69 -0.97 12.32
C ARG A 32 20.44 -1.84 12.17
N PHE A 33 19.69 -1.58 11.11
CA PHE A 33 18.51 -2.32 10.72
C PHE A 33 18.53 -2.69 9.24
N LEU A 34 17.63 -3.60 8.85
CA LEU A 34 17.43 -4.06 7.48
C LEU A 34 16.38 -3.19 6.78
N GLU A 35 15.21 -3.02 7.40
CA GLU A 35 14.08 -2.31 6.80
C GLU A 35 13.18 -1.66 7.87
N ILE A 36 12.62 -0.49 7.53
CA ILE A 36 11.61 0.19 8.34
C ILE A 36 10.22 -0.19 7.82
N LEU A 37 9.44 -0.85 8.67
CA LEU A 37 8.13 -1.41 8.36
C LEU A 37 6.97 -0.50 8.76
N GLY A 38 7.24 0.54 9.56
CA GLY A 38 6.21 1.48 9.99
C GLY A 38 6.63 2.33 11.18
N TRP A 39 5.67 3.02 11.76
CA TRP A 39 5.84 3.83 12.96
C TRP A 39 4.68 3.65 13.94
N TYR A 40 4.95 3.97 15.19
CA TYR A 40 4.00 3.92 16.28
C TYR A 40 4.27 5.05 17.25
N ASP A 41 3.23 5.83 17.57
CA ASP A 41 3.28 6.86 18.59
C ASP A 41 2.15 6.63 19.60
N PRO A 42 2.46 6.26 20.85
CA PRO A 42 1.45 6.01 21.88
C PRO A 42 0.75 7.28 22.38
N LYS A 43 1.19 8.48 21.99
CA LYS A 43 0.59 9.74 22.43
C LYS A 43 -0.52 10.25 21.52
N LEU A 44 -0.59 9.72 20.31
CA LEU A 44 -1.66 10.01 19.37
C LEU A 44 -2.83 9.08 19.72
N ASP A 45 -4.00 9.64 19.99
CA ASP A 45 -5.22 8.88 20.28
C ASP A 45 -5.82 8.31 18.98
N ASP A 46 -5.94 9.16 17.96
CA ASP A 46 -6.41 8.80 16.63
C ASP A 46 -5.24 8.56 15.67
N ALA A 47 -5.28 7.43 14.93
CA ALA A 47 -4.23 7.03 13.98
C ALA A 47 -2.81 6.92 14.58
N ASN A 48 -2.71 6.27 15.75
CA ASN A 48 -1.47 6.07 16.50
C ASN A 48 -0.38 5.22 15.80
N CYS A 49 -0.71 4.53 14.70
CA CYS A 49 0.24 3.71 13.96
C CYS A 49 -0.03 3.63 12.46
N ASP A 50 1.07 3.59 11.70
CA ASP A 50 1.08 3.20 10.30
C ASP A 50 2.02 2.01 10.10
N LEU A 51 1.48 0.93 9.56
CA LEU A 51 2.18 -0.35 9.38
C LEU A 51 2.02 -0.85 7.96
N LYS A 52 3.14 -1.19 7.32
CA LYS A 52 3.17 -1.88 6.02
C LYS A 52 2.91 -3.37 6.23
N LEU A 53 1.64 -3.76 6.25
CA LEU A 53 1.22 -5.13 6.52
C LEU A 53 1.87 -6.15 5.55
N ASP A 54 1.95 -5.82 4.26
CA ASP A 54 2.53 -6.68 3.22
C ASP A 54 3.99 -7.04 3.52
N ARG A 55 4.77 -6.05 3.96
CA ARG A 55 6.18 -6.24 4.31
C ARG A 55 6.35 -7.00 5.61
N ILE A 56 5.49 -6.75 6.60
CA ILE A 56 5.50 -7.50 7.87
C ILE A 56 5.20 -8.99 7.61
N GLU A 57 4.24 -9.29 6.73
CA GLU A 57 3.89 -10.66 6.34
C GLU A 57 5.01 -11.33 5.55
N TYR A 58 5.66 -10.60 4.63
CA TYR A 58 6.88 -11.07 3.98
C TYR A 58 7.95 -11.47 5.00
N TRP A 59 8.33 -10.58 5.92
CA TRP A 59 9.36 -10.90 6.90
C TRP A 59 8.96 -12.05 7.83
N LYS A 60 7.67 -12.14 8.18
CA LYS A 60 7.13 -13.28 8.95
C LYS A 60 7.26 -14.60 8.17
N SER A 61 7.02 -14.59 6.86
CA SER A 61 7.21 -15.78 5.99
C SER A 61 8.68 -16.21 5.91
N GLN A 62 9.61 -15.25 6.01
CA GLN A 62 11.06 -15.50 6.06
C GLN A 62 11.54 -15.96 7.46
N GLY A 63 10.62 -16.23 8.39
CA GLY A 63 10.95 -16.69 9.74
C GLY A 63 11.35 -15.58 10.71
N ALA A 64 11.02 -14.31 10.42
CA ALA A 64 11.26 -13.23 11.37
C ALA A 64 10.34 -13.36 12.60
N GLU A 65 10.92 -13.21 13.78
CA GLU A 65 10.17 -13.22 15.03
C GLU A 65 9.57 -11.83 15.30
N VAL A 66 8.28 -11.74 15.61
CA VAL A 66 7.60 -10.48 15.91
C VAL A 66 7.54 -10.26 17.42
N SER A 67 7.82 -9.06 17.93
CA SER A 67 7.64 -8.75 19.36
C SER A 67 6.16 -8.62 19.74
N ASP A 68 5.83 -8.80 21.02
CA ASP A 68 4.43 -8.89 21.46
C ASP A 68 3.65 -7.59 21.25
N THR A 69 4.26 -6.43 21.48
CA THR A 69 3.63 -5.13 21.17
C THR A 69 3.35 -4.98 19.68
N VAL A 70 4.28 -5.38 18.82
CA VAL A 70 4.07 -5.30 17.36
C VAL A 70 2.98 -6.27 16.91
N LYS A 71 2.88 -7.47 17.52
CA LYS A 71 1.74 -8.38 17.28
C LYS A 71 0.41 -7.70 17.61
N SER A 72 0.32 -7.00 18.73
CA SER A 72 -0.90 -6.28 19.12
C SER A 72 -1.24 -5.16 18.13
N LEU A 73 -0.26 -4.37 17.69
CA LEU A 73 -0.47 -3.30 16.70
C LEU A 73 -0.93 -3.86 15.34
N VAL A 74 -0.33 -4.97 14.89
CA VAL A 74 -0.75 -5.64 13.65
C VAL A 74 -2.19 -6.16 13.77
N LYS A 75 -2.57 -6.74 14.92
CA LYS A 75 -3.96 -7.17 15.16
C LYS A 75 -4.94 -6.00 15.14
N GLN A 76 -4.61 -4.89 15.80
CA GLN A 76 -5.44 -3.69 15.80
C GLN A 76 -5.62 -3.12 14.39
N LYS A 77 -4.55 -3.06 13.59
CA LYS A 77 -4.62 -2.58 12.20
C LYS A 77 -5.44 -3.52 11.30
N LYS A 78 -5.34 -4.84 11.50
CA LYS A 78 -6.17 -5.83 10.78
C LYS A 78 -7.64 -5.72 11.15
N ALA A 79 -7.96 -5.67 12.43
CA ALA A 79 -9.34 -5.50 12.90
C ALA A 79 -9.97 -4.18 12.42
N GLY A 80 -9.19 -3.09 12.41
CA GLY A 80 -9.65 -1.80 11.86
C GLY A 80 -9.85 -1.83 10.34
N ARG A 81 -9.13 -2.70 9.60
CA ARG A 81 -9.36 -2.93 8.17
C ARG A 81 -10.56 -3.84 7.95
N GLU A 82 -10.73 -4.88 8.76
CA GLU A 82 -11.88 -5.79 8.73
C GLU A 82 -13.17 -5.03 9.04
N ALA A 83 -13.22 -4.14 10.03
CA ALA A 83 -14.39 -3.30 10.32
C ALA A 83 -14.78 -2.34 9.17
N VAL A 84 -13.86 -2.00 8.27
CA VAL A 84 -14.15 -1.20 7.06
C VAL A 84 -14.61 -2.07 5.89
N VAL A 85 -14.34 -3.39 5.93
CA VAL A 85 -14.77 -4.37 4.92
C VAL A 85 -16.05 -5.11 5.35
N GLU A 86 -16.36 -5.18 6.66
CA GLU A 86 -17.55 -5.81 7.27
C GLU A 86 -18.68 -4.81 7.62
N ALA A 87 -18.80 -3.72 6.87
CA ALA A 87 -20.04 -2.93 6.81
C ALA A 87 -20.76 -3.23 5.48
N PRO A 88 -22.08 -3.52 5.49
CA PRO A 88 -22.62 -4.80 5.04
C PRO A 88 -22.86 -4.87 3.52
N VAL A 89 -22.41 -5.98 2.92
CA VAL A 89 -23.02 -6.53 1.72
C VAL A 89 -23.68 -7.85 2.10
N ALA A 90 -25.01 -7.88 1.96
CA ALA A 90 -25.92 -9.03 1.91
C ALA A 90 -26.57 -9.56 3.21
N GLU A 91 -27.84 -9.15 3.43
CA GLU A 91 -29.04 -9.97 3.73
C GLU A 91 -30.24 -8.99 3.61
N GLU A 92 -31.23 -9.10 2.72
CA GLU A 92 -32.12 -10.23 2.40
C GLU A 92 -32.49 -10.28 0.90
N ALA A 93 -32.51 -11.50 0.37
CA ALA A 93 -33.23 -11.89 -0.83
C ALA A 93 -34.33 -12.90 -0.45
N ALA A 94 -35.45 -12.83 -1.20
CA ALA A 94 -36.72 -13.58 -1.10
C ALA A 94 -37.79 -12.84 -0.26
N VAL A 95 -38.95 -12.42 -0.78
CA VAL A 95 -39.89 -13.12 -1.66
C VAL A 95 -40.77 -12.10 -2.43
N GLU A 96 -40.80 -12.13 -3.77
CA GLU A 96 -42.04 -12.11 -4.57
C GLU A 96 -41.71 -12.23 -6.07
N ALA A 97 -42.23 -13.28 -6.70
CA ALA A 97 -42.51 -13.39 -8.12
C ALA A 97 -43.99 -13.78 -8.23
N PRO A 98 -44.71 -13.65 -9.37
CA PRO A 98 -44.26 -13.28 -10.73
C PRO A 98 -45.24 -12.35 -11.51
N VAL A 99 -44.83 -11.69 -12.61
CA VAL A 99 -45.59 -11.66 -13.88
C VAL A 99 -44.85 -10.96 -15.03
N ALA A 100 -44.90 -11.61 -16.20
CA ALA A 100 -44.90 -11.12 -17.59
C ALA A 100 -43.63 -10.43 -18.14
N GLU A 101 -42.78 -11.10 -18.93
CA GLU A 101 -42.89 -11.46 -20.37
C GLU A 101 -42.17 -10.47 -21.32
N ALA A 102 -41.61 -11.04 -22.40
CA ALA A 102 -40.94 -10.43 -23.58
C ALA A 102 -39.43 -10.13 -23.43
N VAL A 103 -38.53 -11.06 -23.76
CA VAL A 103 -38.04 -11.44 -25.11
C VAL A 103 -37.22 -10.33 -25.78
N VAL A 104 -35.96 -10.65 -26.10
CA VAL A 104 -35.10 -10.24 -27.24
C VAL A 104 -33.64 -10.50 -26.78
N GLU A 105 -33.04 -11.64 -27.16
CA GLU A 105 -32.10 -11.80 -28.31
C GLU A 105 -30.66 -11.47 -27.87
N GLU A 106 -29.86 -12.49 -27.53
CA GLU A 106 -28.83 -13.15 -28.38
C GLU A 106 -27.46 -12.44 -28.37
N ALA A 107 -26.41 -13.27 -28.23
CA ALA A 107 -25.04 -13.08 -28.72
C ALA A 107 -24.06 -12.16 -27.98
N ALA A 108 -23.10 -12.79 -27.29
CA ALA A 108 -21.67 -12.48 -27.44
C ALA A 108 -21.11 -13.44 -28.53
N PRO A 109 -19.93 -13.25 -29.18
CA PRO A 109 -18.83 -12.30 -28.92
C PRO A 109 -18.16 -11.70 -30.21
N GLU A 110 -16.94 -11.13 -30.07
CA GLU A 110 -15.96 -10.75 -31.13
C GLU A 110 -16.33 -9.53 -32.00
N GLN A 111 -15.44 -8.73 -32.56
CA GLN A 111 -14.02 -8.35 -32.43
C GLN A 111 -13.90 -7.06 -33.28
N ALA A 112 -12.84 -6.28 -33.06
CA ALA A 112 -12.14 -5.50 -34.09
C ALA A 112 -12.97 -4.75 -35.16
N GLU A 113 -13.13 -3.43 -35.01
CA GLU A 113 -13.13 -2.45 -36.12
C GLU A 113 -13.23 -1.02 -35.57
N GLN A 114 -12.08 -0.41 -35.27
CA GLN A 114 -11.88 1.04 -35.44
C GLN A 114 -10.39 1.36 -35.39
N ALA A 115 -9.73 1.07 -36.52
CA ALA A 115 -8.61 1.82 -37.02
C ALA A 115 -9.13 2.69 -38.18
N GLU A 116 -8.54 3.88 -38.34
CA GLU A 116 -8.69 4.82 -39.46
C GLU A 116 -10.03 5.62 -39.44
N GLU A 117 -10.10 6.94 -39.50
CA GLU A 117 -9.17 7.98 -39.95
C GLU A 117 -9.72 9.36 -39.53
N THR A 118 -8.89 10.18 -38.90
CA THR A 118 -8.80 11.65 -39.00
C THR A 118 -7.58 12.00 -38.12
N GLU A 119 -6.38 11.82 -38.67
CA GLU A 119 -5.70 12.87 -39.46
C GLU A 119 -5.43 14.08 -38.55
N GLU A 120 -4.30 14.11 -37.85
CA GLU A 120 -3.04 14.71 -38.35
C GLU A 120 -3.03 16.24 -38.19
N ALA A 121 -2.39 16.70 -37.11
CA ALA A 121 -1.73 18.00 -36.87
C ALA A 121 -1.60 18.14 -35.33
N GLU A 122 -0.45 18.27 -34.68
CA GLU A 122 0.77 18.92 -35.10
C GLU A 122 1.94 18.37 -34.25
N ALA A 123 2.87 17.74 -34.96
CA ALA A 123 4.32 17.69 -34.80
C ALA A 123 4.99 17.65 -33.41
N ALA A 124 5.63 16.51 -33.20
CA ALA A 124 6.75 16.26 -32.31
C ALA A 124 8.03 17.05 -32.71
N PRO A 125 9.04 17.12 -31.83
CA PRO A 125 10.19 18.02 -31.91
C PRO A 125 11.35 17.42 -32.72
N GLU A 126 12.18 18.28 -33.32
CA GLU A 126 13.45 17.89 -33.94
C GLU A 126 14.62 18.64 -33.29
N ALA A 127 15.69 17.89 -33.05
CA ALA A 127 16.89 18.30 -32.34
C ALA A 127 18.04 18.60 -33.31
N ALA A 128 19.02 19.34 -32.76
CA ALA A 128 20.42 19.49 -33.19
C ALA A 128 20.72 20.54 -34.28
N ASP A 129 21.46 21.59 -33.90
CA ASP A 129 22.81 21.84 -34.45
C ASP A 129 23.65 22.75 -33.54
N GLU A 130 24.95 22.45 -33.54
CA GLU A 130 26.14 22.98 -32.85
C GLU A 130 26.35 24.52 -32.98
N GLU A 131 26.81 25.23 -31.94
CA GLU A 131 28.21 25.58 -31.58
C GLU A 131 28.72 26.94 -32.15
N GLU A 132 29.50 27.64 -31.31
CA GLU A 132 30.30 28.88 -31.54
C GLU A 132 29.54 30.22 -31.72
N ALA A 133 29.93 31.38 -31.14
CA ALA A 133 31.07 31.79 -30.32
C ALA A 133 30.83 33.24 -29.78
N LYS A 134 31.66 33.61 -28.79
CA LYS A 134 31.97 34.96 -28.25
C LYS A 134 31.03 35.48 -27.15
N ALA A 135 31.44 35.50 -25.87
CA ALA A 135 32.47 36.33 -25.24
C ALA A 135 32.06 37.81 -25.09
N ASP A 136 32.03 38.24 -23.81
CA ASP A 136 32.37 39.58 -23.30
C ASP A 136 31.45 40.79 -23.64
N ALA A 137 30.64 41.20 -22.66
CA ALA A 137 30.33 42.60 -22.29
C ALA A 137 29.36 42.68 -21.09
#